data_AF-A0A7X5VLE7-F1
#
_entry.id   AF-A0A7X5VLE7-F1
#
_cell.length_a   1.000
_cell.length_b   1.000
_cell.length_c   1.000
_cell.angle_alpha   90.00
_cell.angle_beta   90.00
_cell.angle_gamma   90.00
#
_symmetry.space_group_name_H-M   'P 1'
#
loop_
_entity.id
_entity.type
_entity.pdbx_description
1 polymer ?
#
loop_
_entity_poly.entity_id
_entity_poly.type
_entity_poly.pdbx_seq_one_letter_code
_entity_poly.pdbx_strand_id
1 'polypeptide(L)'
;MPPELALIPSSIRPRSGLDYEAGCDFYCLRFQVWYPSVDCAVRTRYQTYEGCRDCDQGRFNLKRHRAALAGRPCPPAVAPAQE
;
A
#
# COMPACT_ATOMS: atom_id res chain seq x y z
N MET A 1 -8.11 23.06 2.28
CA MET A 1 -8.37 21.61 2.11
C MET A 1 -9.28 21.42 0.90
N PRO A 2 -8.91 20.62 -0.11
CA PRO A 2 -9.74 20.44 -1.28
C PRO A 2 -11.01 19.60 -0.94
N PRO A 3 -12.17 19.94 -1.54
CA PRO A 3 -13.48 19.43 -1.13
C PRO A 3 -13.76 17.94 -1.45
N GLU A 4 -12.87 17.26 -2.18
CA GLU A 4 -13.07 15.85 -2.58
C GLU A 4 -12.78 14.82 -1.47
N LEU A 5 -12.19 15.22 -0.34
CA LEU A 5 -11.91 14.34 0.80
C LEU A 5 -13.15 14.05 1.68
N ALA A 6 -14.31 14.64 1.38
CA ALA A 6 -15.49 14.59 2.24
C ALA A 6 -16.32 13.29 2.14
N LEU A 7 -16.06 12.41 1.16
CA LEU A 7 -16.88 11.20 0.90
C LEU A 7 -16.31 9.89 1.45
N ILE A 8 -15.12 9.90 2.08
CA ILE A 8 -14.55 8.69 2.68
C ILE A 8 -15.22 8.45 4.05
N PRO A 9 -15.76 7.25 4.36
CA PRO A 9 -16.33 6.94 5.68
C PRO A 9 -15.35 7.25 6.82
N SER A 10 -15.84 7.81 7.92
CA SER A 10 -15.02 8.20 9.09
C SER A 10 -14.29 7.02 9.75
N SER A 11 -14.72 5.78 9.50
CA SER A 11 -14.03 4.54 9.91
C SER A 11 -12.76 4.25 9.10
N ILE A 12 -12.57 4.91 7.96
CA ILE A 12 -11.43 4.77 7.05
C ILE A 12 -10.56 6.03 7.06
N ARG A 13 -11.05 7.12 7.67
CA ARG A 13 -10.27 8.35 7.86
C ARG A 13 -9.24 8.13 8.97
N PRO A 14 -7.97 8.49 8.75
CA PRO A 14 -6.99 8.49 9.83
C PRO A 14 -7.49 9.42 10.96
N ARG A 15 -7.54 8.90 12.19
CA ARG A 15 -7.91 9.66 13.38
C ARG A 15 -6.82 10.70 13.65
N SER A 16 -7.21 11.98 13.61
CA SER A 16 -6.56 13.09 14.32
C SER A 16 -5.03 13.13 14.34
N GLY A 17 -4.43 13.80 13.35
CA GLY A 17 -3.61 14.99 13.62
C GLY A 17 -2.27 14.89 14.38
N LEU A 18 -1.73 13.73 14.72
CA LEU A 18 -0.36 13.64 15.28
C LEU A 18 0.60 12.67 14.58
N ASP A 19 0.09 11.70 13.82
CA ASP A 19 0.92 10.78 13.04
C ASP A 19 0.35 10.63 11.62
N TYR A 20 0.67 11.55 10.71
CA TYR A 20 0.86 11.10 9.32
C TYR A 20 2.13 10.24 9.38
N GLU A 21 2.01 8.97 9.79
CA GLU A 21 3.08 7.96 9.73
C GLU A 21 3.77 8.15 8.38
N ALA A 22 4.97 8.74 8.42
CA ALA A 22 5.57 9.40 7.27
C ALA A 22 5.81 8.37 6.14
N GLY A 23 4.88 8.30 5.19
CA GLY A 23 4.98 7.39 4.05
C GLY A 23 3.72 6.58 3.70
N CYS A 24 2.67 6.58 4.53
CA CYS A 24 1.42 5.89 4.21
C CYS A 24 0.56 6.69 3.21
N ASP A 25 0.75 6.46 1.91
CA ASP A 25 0.08 7.18 0.82
C ASP A 25 -0.97 6.33 0.04
N PHE A 26 -1.26 5.11 0.50
CA PHE A 26 -2.14 4.18 -0.21
C PHE A 26 -3.03 3.34 0.72
N TYR A 27 -4.31 3.25 0.35
CA TYR A 27 -5.28 2.35 0.96
C TYR A 27 -5.49 1.10 0.11
N CYS A 28 -5.18 -0.07 0.66
CA CYS A 28 -5.41 -1.34 -0.01
C CYS A 28 -6.83 -1.84 0.25
N LEU A 29 -7.62 -2.02 -0.82
CA LEU A 29 -8.99 -2.53 -0.72
C LEU A 29 -9.04 -4.00 -0.31
N ARG A 30 -8.00 -4.79 -0.64
CA ARG A 30 -7.95 -6.22 -0.32
C ARG A 30 -7.79 -6.48 1.18
N PHE A 31 -6.89 -5.74 1.82
CA PHE A 31 -6.57 -5.92 3.25
C PHE A 31 -7.17 -4.83 4.13
N GLN A 32 -7.87 -3.86 3.55
CA GLN A 32 -8.51 -2.74 4.22
C GLN A 32 -7.58 -1.93 5.15
N VAL A 33 -6.32 -1.75 4.74
CA VAL A 33 -5.27 -1.10 5.54
C VAL A 33 -4.54 -0.02 4.73
N TRP A 34 -4.15 1.05 5.43
CA TRP A 34 -3.30 2.12 4.91
C TRP A 34 -1.82 1.77 5.08
N TYR A 35 -1.02 1.89 4.02
CA TYR A 35 0.42 1.66 4.03
C TYR A 35 1.10 2.30 2.81
N PRO A 36 2.45 2.32 2.71
CA PRO A 36 3.13 2.88 1.55
C PRO A 36 2.78 2.17 0.23
N SER A 37 2.48 2.94 -0.81
CA SER A 37 2.16 2.44 -2.15
C SER A 37 3.34 1.67 -2.79
N VAL A 38 4.57 1.99 -2.39
CA VAL A 38 5.78 1.25 -2.78
C VAL A 38 5.73 -0.20 -2.26
N ASP A 39 5.25 -0.41 -1.04
CA ASP A 39 5.10 -1.76 -0.49
C ASP A 39 4.03 -2.53 -1.26
N CYS A 40 2.95 -1.87 -1.71
CA CYS A 40 1.94 -2.52 -2.55
C CYS A 40 2.57 -3.02 -3.86
N ALA A 41 3.41 -2.19 -4.48
CA ALA A 41 4.15 -2.54 -5.68
C ALA A 41 5.13 -3.71 -5.44
N VAL A 42 5.81 -3.75 -4.29
CA VAL A 42 6.68 -4.86 -3.87
C VAL A 42 5.88 -6.15 -3.71
N ARG A 43 4.76 -6.11 -2.98
CA ARG A 43 3.88 -7.28 -2.77
C ARG A 43 3.35 -7.85 -4.08
N THR A 44 3.00 -6.98 -5.05
CA THR A 44 2.60 -7.40 -6.40
C THR A 44 3.75 -7.99 -7.19
N ARG A 45 4.94 -7.37 -7.18
CA ARG A 45 6.10 -7.87 -7.93
C ARG A 45 6.58 -9.24 -7.44
N TYR A 46 6.64 -9.42 -6.12
CA TYR A 46 7.19 -10.61 -5.48
C TYR A 46 6.14 -11.60 -5.00
N GLN A 47 4.86 -11.32 -5.24
CA GLN A 47 3.74 -12.20 -4.93
C GLN A 47 3.75 -12.63 -3.45
N THR A 48 4.05 -11.70 -2.56
CA THR A 48 4.25 -12.01 -1.13
C THR A 48 2.95 -12.44 -0.42
N TYR A 49 1.79 -12.19 -1.03
CA TYR A 49 0.48 -12.65 -0.58
C TYR A 49 -0.36 -13.11 -1.76
N GLU A 50 -1.24 -14.08 -1.50
CA GLU A 50 -2.18 -14.61 -2.49
C GLU A 50 -3.10 -13.51 -3.05
N GLY A 51 -3.24 -13.48 -4.37
CA GLY A 51 -4.06 -12.51 -5.09
C GLY A 51 -3.41 -11.13 -5.30
N CYS A 52 -2.22 -10.84 -4.74
CA CYS A 52 -1.52 -9.58 -5.00
C CYS A 52 -0.98 -9.45 -6.42
N ARG A 53 -0.69 -10.57 -7.10
CA ARG A 53 -0.21 -10.62 -8.50
C ARG A 53 -1.24 -10.04 -9.47
N ASP A 54 -2.51 -10.37 -9.26
CA ASP A 54 -3.60 -10.08 -10.19
C ASP A 54 -4.52 -8.95 -9.70
N CYS A 55 -4.14 -8.25 -8.64
CA CYS A 55 -4.86 -7.10 -8.09
C CYS A 55 -4.65 -5.85 -8.96
N ASP A 56 -5.73 -5.15 -9.30
CA ASP A 56 -5.68 -3.88 -10.08
C ASP A 56 -4.87 -2.79 -9.38
N GLN A 57 -5.09 -2.59 -8.08
CA GLN A 57 -4.34 -1.61 -7.30
C GLN A 57 -2.84 -1.96 -7.29
N GLY A 58 -2.54 -3.26 -7.20
CA GLY A 58 -1.19 -3.79 -7.29
C GLY A 58 -0.52 -3.49 -8.63
N ARG A 59 -1.18 -3.80 -9.75
CA ARG A 59 -0.68 -3.50 -11.11
C ARG A 59 -0.44 -2.00 -11.32
N PHE A 60 -1.36 -1.17 -10.83
CA PHE A 60 -1.22 0.28 -10.90
C PHE A 60 0.03 0.76 -10.14
N ASN A 61 0.20 0.34 -8.88
CA ASN A 61 1.35 0.72 -8.06
C ASN A 61 2.66 0.15 -8.59
N LEU A 62 2.65 -1.06 -9.15
CA LEU A 62 3.80 -1.65 -9.83
C LEU A 62 4.27 -0.80 -11.02
N LYS A 63 3.33 -0.28 -11.82
CA LYS A 63 3.63 0.65 -12.92
C LYS A 63 4.16 1.98 -12.39
N ARG A 64 3.50 2.57 -11.40
CA ARG A 64 3.88 3.86 -10.78
C ARG A 64 5.30 3.84 -10.21
N HIS A 65 5.67 2.76 -9.53
CA HIS A 65 6.94 2.62 -8.82
C HIS A 65 8.01 1.84 -9.58
N ARG A 66 7.84 1.64 -10.89
CA ARG A 66 8.75 0.83 -11.71
C ARG A 66 10.21 1.27 -11.58
N ALA A 67 10.48 2.58 -11.56
CA ALA A 67 11.82 3.14 -11.42
C ALA A 67 12.40 2.87 -10.02
N ALA A 68 11.62 3.10 -8.96
CA ALA A 68 12.04 2.85 -7.57
C ALA A 68 12.30 1.35 -7.29
N LEU A 69 11.65 0.47 -8.06
CA LEU A 69 11.84 -0.98 -7.97
C LEU A 69 12.93 -1.50 -8.92
N ALA A 70 13.48 -0.67 -9.83
CA ALA A 70 14.54 -1.12 -10.73
C ALA A 70 15.79 -1.49 -9.90
N GLY A 71 16.28 -2.72 -10.05
CA GLY A 71 17.45 -3.20 -9.31
C GLY A 71 17.22 -3.52 -7.82
N ARG A 72 16.02 -3.29 -7.26
CA ARG A 72 15.70 -3.77 -5.91
C ARG A 72 15.62 -5.30 -5.92
N PRO A 73 16.34 -6.02 -5.04
CA PRO A 73 16.14 -7.46 -4.86
C PRO A 73 14.78 -7.74 -4.23
N CYS A 74 14.36 -9.01 -4.27
CA CYS A 74 13.23 -9.47 -3.46
C CYS A 74 13.52 -9.14 -1.99
N PRO A 75 12.63 -8.45 -1.26
CA PRO A 75 12.83 -8.31 0.18
C PRO A 75 12.88 -9.71 0.80
N PRO A 76 13.71 -9.94 1.84
CA PRO A 76 13.62 -11.18 2.60
C PRO A 76 12.18 -11.35 3.07
N ALA A 77 11.65 -12.58 3.05
CA ALA A 77 10.32 -12.85 3.53
C ALA A 77 10.23 -12.39 4.99
N VAL A 78 9.64 -11.22 5.22
CA VAL A 78 9.30 -10.80 6.57
C VAL A 78 8.18 -11.72 6.97
N ALA A 79 8.47 -12.66 7.87
CA ALA A 79 7.50 -13.57 8.42
C ALA A 79 6.25 -12.78 8.86
N PRO A 80 5.03 -13.32 8.71
CA PRO A 80 3.83 -12.62 9.13
C PRO A 80 3.99 -12.23 10.59
N ALA A 81 3.80 -10.93 10.89
CA ALA A 81 3.77 -10.40 12.24
C ALA A 81 2.80 -11.26 13.05
N GLN A 82 3.34 -11.99 14.03
CA GLN A 82 2.54 -12.75 14.98
C GLN A 82 1.80 -11.76 15.88
N GLU A 83 0.56 -12.09 16.19
CA GLU A 83 -0.37 -11.39 17.08
C GLU A 83 0.25 -10.93 18.42
#